data_AF-A0AAD4UYP7-F1
#
_entry.id   AF-A0AAD4UYP7-F1
#
_cell.length_a   1.000
_cell.length_b   1.000
_cell.length_c   1.000
_cell.angle_alpha   90.00
_cell.angle_beta   90.00
_cell.angle_gamma   90.00
#
_symmetry.space_group_name_H-M   'P 1'
#
loop_
_entity.id
_entity.type
_entity.pdbx_description
1 polymer ?
#
loop_
_entity_poly.entity_id
_entity_poly.type
_entity_poly.pdbx_seq_one_letter_code
_entity_poly.pdbx_strand_id
1 'polypeptide(L)'
;MLRLSYDGLDKNAKEIFLDIACFYKGMTIDFAKEMIDISGLFAGGIKVLIDKSLVSISRWNNLEMHDLVQEMGRAIVYEQCIQEPGKRSRLFIAEDICHVLRNNTRTETVRAIFFNRSKIGEPHLDCADFKKIV
;
A
#
# COMPACT_ATOMS: atom_id res chain seq x y z
N MET A 1 8.05 -2.82 -19.93
CA MET A 1 8.25 -4.15 -19.31
C MET A 1 7.57 -4.26 -17.96
N LEU A 2 7.94 -3.46 -16.95
CA LEU A 2 7.42 -3.61 -15.58
C LEU A 2 5.88 -3.56 -15.47
N ARG A 3 5.23 -2.60 -16.16
CA ARG A 3 3.77 -2.47 -16.15
C ARG A 3 3.06 -3.66 -16.80
N LEU A 4 3.64 -4.25 -17.85
CA LEU A 4 3.10 -5.45 -18.50
C LEU A 4 3.10 -6.67 -17.56
N SER A 5 4.16 -6.82 -16.74
CA SER A 5 4.23 -7.88 -15.73
C SER A 5 3.13 -7.73 -14.67
N TYR A 6 2.83 -6.48 -14.28
CA TYR A 6 1.72 -6.16 -13.39
C TYR A 6 0.36 -6.40 -14.07
N ASP A 7 0.18 -5.96 -15.31
CA ASP A 7 -1.10 -6.05 -16.02
C ASP A 7 -1.55 -7.52 -16.20
N GLY A 8 -0.58 -8.44 -16.33
CA GLY A 8 -0.82 -9.88 -16.40
C GLY A 8 -1.05 -10.59 -15.05
N LEU A 9 -1.14 -9.87 -13.93
CA LEU A 9 -1.54 -10.41 -12.64
C LEU A 9 -3.06 -10.54 -12.52
N ASP A 10 -3.50 -11.55 -11.78
CA ASP A 10 -4.91 -11.63 -11.34
C ASP A 10 -5.23 -10.52 -10.32
N LYS A 11 -6.53 -10.34 -10.05
CA LYS A 11 -7.01 -9.28 -9.15
C LYS A 11 -6.39 -9.37 -7.75
N ASN A 12 -6.27 -10.57 -7.18
CA ASN A 12 -5.74 -10.74 -5.82
C ASN A 12 -4.25 -10.37 -5.76
N ALA A 13 -3.45 -10.86 -6.72
CA ALA A 13 -2.03 -10.55 -6.80
C ALA A 13 -1.77 -9.06 -7.12
N LYS A 14 -2.63 -8.40 -7.91
CA LYS A 14 -2.55 -6.95 -8.14
C LYS A 14 -2.73 -6.15 -6.86
N GLU A 15 -3.73 -6.50 -6.04
CA GLU A 15 -3.97 -5.80 -4.78
C GLU A 15 -2.81 -5.99 -3.80
N ILE A 16 -2.31 -7.23 -3.66
CA ILE A 16 -1.14 -7.53 -2.82
C ILE A 16 0.11 -6.79 -3.30
N PHE A 17 0.32 -6.72 -4.62
CA PHE A 17 1.44 -5.97 -5.20
C PHE A 17 1.41 -4.49 -4.78
N LEU A 18 0.23 -3.86 -4.86
CA LEU A 18 0.06 -2.46 -4.44
C LEU A 18 0.29 -2.29 -2.93
N ASP A 19 -0.20 -3.23 -2.11
CA ASP A 19 -0.01 -3.17 -0.67
C ASP A 19 1.47 -3.32 -0.28
N ILE A 20 2.22 -4.21 -0.94
CA ILE A 20 3.67 -4.34 -0.73
C ILE A 20 4.40 -3.07 -1.17
N ALA A 21 4.05 -2.53 -2.35
CA ALA A 21 4.69 -1.32 -2.88
C ALA A 21 4.49 -0.11 -1.96
N CYS A 22 3.29 0.03 -1.39
CA CYS A 22 2.92 1.13 -0.52
C CYS A 22 3.38 0.94 0.94
N PHE A 23 3.32 -0.27 1.48
CA PHE A 23 3.37 -0.49 2.94
C PHE A 23 4.38 -1.54 3.40
N TYR A 24 4.50 -2.66 2.70
CA TYR A 24 5.16 -3.85 3.27
C TYR A 24 6.57 -4.15 2.76
N LYS A 25 7.14 -3.34 1.86
CA LYS A 25 8.57 -3.46 1.54
C LYS A 25 9.43 -3.32 2.81
N GLY A 26 10.35 -4.26 2.99
CA GLY A 26 11.26 -4.35 4.13
C GLY A 26 10.65 -4.99 5.37
N MET A 27 9.35 -5.31 5.37
CA MET A 27 8.70 -6.03 6.46
C MET A 27 8.93 -7.54 6.36
N THR A 28 8.85 -8.25 7.47
CA THR A 28 8.91 -9.72 7.46
C THR A 28 7.75 -10.28 6.64
N ILE A 29 8.00 -11.37 5.90
CA ILE A 29 6.96 -12.02 5.10
C ILE A 29 5.79 -12.49 5.97
N ASP A 30 6.04 -12.95 7.19
CA ASP A 30 4.99 -13.46 8.08
C ASP A 30 4.05 -12.34 8.52
N PHE A 31 4.60 -11.17 8.87
CA PHE A 31 3.80 -9.99 9.19
C PHE A 31 2.98 -9.52 7.98
N ALA A 32 3.59 -9.48 6.79
CA ALA A 32 2.89 -9.08 5.59
C ALA A 32 1.73 -10.02 5.25
N LYS A 33 1.93 -11.34 5.37
CA LYS A 33 0.87 -12.34 5.15
C LYS A 33 -0.29 -12.15 6.12
N GLU A 34 0.00 -11.97 7.42
CA GLU A 34 -1.02 -11.74 8.44
C GLU A 34 -1.88 -10.52 8.10
N MET A 35 -1.24 -9.39 7.76
CA MET A 35 -1.97 -8.17 7.41
C MET A 35 -2.79 -8.29 6.12
N ILE A 36 -2.26 -9.00 5.12
CA ILE A 36 -2.96 -9.30 3.87
C ILE A 36 -4.19 -10.16 4.13
N ASP A 37 -4.08 -11.21 4.94
CA ASP A 37 -5.21 -12.09 5.27
C ASP A 37 -6.28 -11.33 6.07
N ILE A 38 -5.90 -10.46 7.01
CA ILE A 38 -6.83 -9.57 7.75
C ILE A 38 -7.61 -8.66 6.79
N SER A 39 -7.00 -8.20 5.70
CA SER A 39 -7.67 -7.38 4.67
C SER A 39 -8.63 -8.17 3.76
N GLY A 40 -8.75 -9.49 3.93
CA GLY A 40 -9.58 -10.37 3.10
C GLY A 40 -8.95 -10.74 1.75
N LEU A 41 -7.66 -10.50 1.57
CA LEU A 41 -6.88 -10.95 0.41
C LEU A 41 -6.25 -12.31 0.72
N PHE A 42 -5.95 -13.11 -0.31
CA PHE A 42 -5.30 -14.40 -0.13
C PHE A 42 -3.78 -14.26 -0.20
N ALA A 43 -3.09 -14.43 0.93
CA ALA A 43 -1.63 -14.31 1.04
C ALA A 43 -0.83 -15.19 0.06
N GLY A 44 -1.42 -16.26 -0.50
CA GLY A 44 -0.80 -17.06 -1.56
C GLY A 44 -0.43 -16.26 -2.82
N GLY A 45 -1.04 -15.08 -3.03
CA GLY A 45 -0.66 -14.17 -4.11
C GLY A 45 0.79 -13.66 -4.02
N ILE A 46 1.42 -13.65 -2.84
CA ILE A 46 2.84 -13.30 -2.70
C ILE A 46 3.72 -14.26 -3.51
N LYS A 47 3.38 -15.56 -3.52
CA LYS A 47 4.12 -16.56 -4.30
C LYS A 47 4.09 -16.23 -5.79
N VAL A 48 2.93 -15.81 -6.31
CA VAL A 48 2.76 -15.38 -7.71
C VAL A 48 3.67 -14.19 -8.05
N LEU A 49 3.81 -13.23 -7.12
CA LEU A 49 4.70 -12.08 -7.30
C LEU A 49 6.18 -12.48 -7.30
N ILE A 50 6.56 -13.46 -6.48
CA ILE A 50 7.92 -14.03 -6.46
C ILE A 50 8.20 -14.78 -7.77
N ASP A 51 7.29 -15.64 -8.22
CA ASP A 51 7.42 -16.40 -9.47
C ASP A 51 7.55 -15.48 -10.69
N LYS A 52 6.96 -14.28 -10.63
CA LYS A 52 7.08 -13.22 -11.65
C LYS A 52 8.24 -12.24 -11.41
N SER A 53 9.08 -12.48 -10.40
CA SER A 53 10.22 -11.63 -10.03
C SER A 53 9.85 -10.16 -9.75
N LEU A 54 8.61 -9.90 -9.32
CA LEU A 54 8.14 -8.57 -8.92
C LEU A 54 8.50 -8.27 -7.46
N VAL A 55 8.64 -9.32 -6.66
CA VAL A 55 8.99 -9.28 -5.24
C VAL A 55 10.01 -10.40 -4.98
N SER A 56 10.87 -10.23 -3.99
CA SER A 56 11.75 -11.29 -3.51
C SER A 56 11.76 -11.33 -1.98
N ILE A 57 12.41 -12.35 -1.41
CA ILE A 57 12.61 -12.47 0.03
C ILE A 57 14.10 -12.34 0.31
N SER A 58 14.47 -11.42 1.20
CA SER A 58 15.86 -11.26 1.61
C SER A 58 16.32 -12.39 2.52
N ARG A 59 17.64 -12.46 2.75
CA ARG A 59 18.24 -13.36 3.76
C ARG A 59 17.70 -13.18 5.18
N TRP A 60 17.04 -12.07 5.49
CA TRP A 60 16.42 -11.79 6.79
C TRP A 60 14.92 -12.07 6.81
N ASN A 61 14.40 -12.80 5.81
CA ASN A 61 12.99 -13.13 5.68
C ASN A 61 12.07 -11.90 5.46
N ASN A 62 12.62 -10.82 4.91
CA ASN A 62 11.87 -9.60 4.60
C ASN A 62 11.45 -9.58 3.13
N LEU A 63 10.26 -9.03 2.85
CA LEU A 63 9.80 -8.76 1.51
C LEU A 63 10.61 -7.62 0.89
N GLU A 64 11.24 -7.90 -0.24
CA GLU A 64 11.97 -6.92 -1.02
C GLU A 64 11.25 -6.62 -2.33
N MET A 65 11.29 -5.36 -2.73
CA MET A 65 10.79 -4.90 -4.01
C MET A 65 11.78 -3.88 -4.56
N HIS A 66 12.26 -4.13 -5.78
CA HIS A 66 13.20 -3.22 -6.45
C HIS A 66 12.61 -1.81 -6.52
N ASP A 67 13.43 -0.78 -6.31
CA ASP A 67 12.95 0.61 -6.17
C ASP A 67 12.09 1.05 -7.35
N LEU A 68 12.51 0.78 -8.59
CA LEU A 68 11.72 1.08 -9.80
C LEU A 68 10.37 0.34 -9.86
N VAL A 69 10.30 -0.90 -9.35
CA VAL A 69 9.05 -1.67 -9.29
C VAL A 69 8.12 -1.07 -8.23
N GLN A 70 8.70 -0.65 -7.10
CA GLN A 70 7.98 0.03 -6.04
C GLN A 70 7.44 1.38 -6.49
N GLU A 71 8.25 2.18 -7.18
CA GLU A 71 7.86 3.45 -7.77
C GLU A 71 6.72 3.27 -8.77
N MET A 72 6.79 2.24 -9.62
CA MET A 72 5.69 1.91 -10.53
C MET A 72 4.40 1.58 -9.76
N GLY A 73 4.47 0.75 -8.72
CA GLY A 73 3.29 0.43 -7.90
C GLY A 73 2.68 1.65 -7.23
N ARG A 74 3.52 2.53 -6.66
CA ARG A 74 3.08 3.81 -6.08
C ARG A 74 2.50 4.75 -7.12
N ALA A 75 3.07 4.81 -8.32
CA ALA A 75 2.56 5.60 -9.43
C ALA A 75 1.17 5.12 -9.86
N ILE A 76 0.93 3.81 -9.95
CA ILE A 76 -0.39 3.25 -10.24
C ILE A 76 -1.44 3.73 -9.23
N VAL A 77 -1.12 3.71 -7.93
CA VAL A 77 -2.03 4.23 -6.88
C VAL A 77 -2.25 5.73 -7.02
N TYR A 78 -1.19 6.48 -7.28
CA TYR A 78 -1.26 7.94 -7.45
C TYR A 78 -2.12 8.33 -8.67
N GLU A 79 -1.96 7.62 -9.79
CA GLU A 79 -2.70 7.80 -11.04
C GLU A 79 -4.21 7.53 -10.91
N GLN A 80 -4.67 6.81 -9.87
CA GLN A 80 -6.11 6.57 -9.64
C GLN A 80 -6.89 7.89 -9.45
N CYS A 81 -6.28 8.87 -8.77
CA CYS A 81 -6.79 10.24 -8.72
C CYS A 81 -5.66 11.18 -8.31
N ILE A 82 -5.15 11.96 -9.27
CA ILE A 82 -4.04 12.88 -9.03
C ILE A 82 -4.47 13.98 -8.04
N GLN A 83 -5.70 14.48 -8.20
CA GLN A 83 -6.20 15.68 -7.52
C GLN A 83 -6.70 15.41 -6.09
N GLU A 84 -7.29 14.23 -5.85
CA GLU A 84 -7.94 13.91 -4.57
C GLU A 84 -7.40 12.59 -4.01
N PRO A 85 -6.50 12.63 -3.01
CA PRO A 85 -5.98 11.42 -2.38
C PRO A 85 -7.07 10.54 -1.77
N GLY A 86 -8.18 11.13 -1.28
CA GLY A 86 -9.32 10.39 -0.73
C GLY A 86 -10.07 9.51 -1.73
N LYS A 87 -9.74 9.61 -3.02
CA LYS A 87 -10.24 8.74 -4.10
C LYS A 87 -9.23 7.68 -4.56
N ARG A 88 -8.07 7.58 -3.90
CA ARG A 88 -7.08 6.53 -4.15
C ARG A 88 -7.34 5.33 -3.26
N SER A 89 -6.97 4.16 -3.72
CA SER A 89 -7.17 2.91 -2.98
C SER A 89 -6.22 2.74 -1.80
N ARG A 90 -5.02 3.32 -1.87
CA ARG A 90 -4.02 3.29 -0.80
C ARG A 90 -3.56 4.70 -0.46
N LEU A 91 -3.42 4.97 0.83
CA LEU A 91 -2.81 6.19 1.35
C LEU A 91 -1.53 5.84 2.11
N PHE A 92 -0.38 6.25 1.57
CA PHE A 92 0.96 5.95 2.12
C PHE A 92 1.85 7.20 2.29
N ILE A 93 1.37 8.36 1.84
CA ILE A 93 2.04 9.67 1.99
C ILE A 93 1.41 10.36 3.20
N ALA A 94 2.23 10.81 4.14
CA ALA A 94 1.74 11.34 5.41
C ALA A 94 0.88 12.60 5.21
N GLU A 95 1.29 13.48 4.30
CA GLU A 95 0.60 14.73 3.95
C GLU A 95 -0.78 14.44 3.35
N ASP A 96 -0.87 13.45 2.46
CA ASP A 96 -2.13 13.01 1.85
C ASP A 96 -3.07 12.41 2.90
N ILE A 97 -2.55 11.61 3.83
CA ILE A 97 -3.35 11.07 4.93
C ILE A 97 -3.88 12.20 5.80
N CYS A 98 -3.02 13.15 6.18
CA CYS A 98 -3.43 14.34 6.95
C CYS A 98 -4.55 15.13 6.24
N HIS A 99 -4.40 15.35 4.93
CA HIS A 99 -5.41 16.03 4.12
C HIS A 99 -6.75 15.30 4.16
N VAL A 100 -6.74 13.99 3.89
CA VAL A 100 -7.95 13.16 3.83
C VAL A 100 -8.67 13.11 5.17
N LEU A 101 -7.93 12.97 6.28
CA LEU A 101 -8.52 12.88 7.62
C LEU A 101 -9.11 14.21 8.10
N ARG A 102 -8.39 15.31 7.89
CA ARG A 102 -8.86 16.65 8.30
C ARG A 102 -10.09 17.08 7.52
N ASN A 103 -10.05 16.92 6.20
CA ASN A 103 -11.11 17.37 5.31
C ASN A 103 -12.23 16.35 5.12
N ASN A 104 -12.08 15.15 5.70
CA ASN A 104 -13.01 14.04 5.55
C ASN A 104 -13.32 13.70 4.07
N THR A 105 -12.30 13.73 3.21
CA THR A 105 -12.45 13.46 1.76
C THR A 105 -12.36 11.98 1.41
N ARG A 106 -12.23 11.11 2.41
CA ARG A 106 -12.18 9.65 2.23
C ARG A 106 -13.43 9.18 1.48
N THR A 107 -13.22 8.36 0.46
CA THR A 107 -14.28 7.65 -0.24
C THR A 107 -14.20 6.14 0.03
N GLU A 108 -15.23 5.41 -0.39
CA GLU A 108 -15.26 3.93 -0.39
C GLU A 108 -14.12 3.29 -1.19
N THR A 109 -13.46 4.06 -2.06
CA THR A 109 -12.28 3.61 -2.81
C THR A 109 -11.09 3.33 -1.89
N VAL A 110 -10.95 4.06 -0.77
CA VAL A 110 -9.81 3.89 0.15
C VAL A 110 -9.93 2.56 0.88
N ARG A 111 -9.08 1.61 0.50
CA ARG A 111 -9.04 0.25 1.04
C ARG A 111 -8.03 0.11 2.17
N ALA A 112 -6.91 0.82 2.11
CA ALA A 112 -5.84 0.71 3.09
C ALA A 112 -5.15 2.05 3.35
N ILE A 113 -4.83 2.29 4.63
CA ILE A 113 -4.09 3.46 5.10
C ILE A 113 -2.95 2.93 5.96
N PHE A 114 -1.72 3.31 5.63
CA PHE A 114 -0.58 3.05 6.50
C PHE A 114 -0.05 4.37 7.03
N PHE A 115 -0.18 4.53 8.33
CA PHE A 115 0.12 5.77 9.00
C PHE A 115 1.33 5.58 9.91
N ASN A 116 2.50 6.04 9.46
CA ASN A 116 3.68 6.08 10.31
C ASN A 116 3.76 7.41 11.05
N ARG A 117 3.37 7.40 12.33
CA ARG A 117 3.35 8.58 13.20
C ARG A 117 4.73 9.25 13.33
N SER A 118 5.83 8.50 13.24
CA SER A 118 7.18 9.06 13.41
C SER A 118 7.68 9.86 12.21
N LYS A 119 7.00 9.76 11.05
CA LYS A 119 7.36 10.49 9.83
C LYS A 119 6.71 11.87 9.73
N ILE A 120 5.99 12.31 10.76
CA ILE A 120 5.30 13.59 10.76
C ILE A 120 6.18 14.61 11.47
N GLY A 121 6.60 15.63 10.73
CA GLY A 121 7.43 16.71 11.24
C GLY A 121 6.71 17.73 12.14
N GLU A 122 5.38 17.69 12.27
CA GLU A 122 4.61 18.64 13.10
C GLU A 122 3.31 18.07 13.72
N PRO A 123 2.82 18.64 14.84
CA PRO A 123 1.91 17.96 15.77
C PRO A 123 0.44 18.41 15.60
N HIS A 124 -0.31 17.91 14.61
CA HIS A 124 -1.73 18.31 14.47
C HIS A 124 -2.63 17.23 13.83
N LEU A 125 -2.45 15.97 14.19
CA LEU A 125 -3.50 14.96 14.03
C LEU A 125 -3.97 14.58 15.43
N ASP A 126 -5.23 14.89 15.73
CA ASP A 126 -5.87 14.51 16.98
C ASP A 126 -6.62 13.17 16.82
N CYS A 127 -6.88 12.48 17.92
CA CYS A 127 -7.72 11.28 17.95
C CYS A 127 -9.09 11.51 17.28
N ALA A 128 -9.63 12.73 17.30
CA ALA A 128 -10.86 13.08 16.59
C ALA A 128 -10.78 12.87 15.07
N ASP A 129 -9.60 13.02 14.46
CA ASP A 129 -9.39 12.83 13.03
C ASP A 129 -9.47 11.33 12.65
N PHE A 130 -9.14 10.43 13.58
CA PHE A 130 -9.22 8.98 13.40
C PHE A 130 -10.62 8.41 13.65
N LYS A 131 -11.47 9.10 14.42
CA LYS A 131 -12.87 8.69 14.64
C LYS A 131 -13.73 8.75 13.37
N LYS A 132 -13.27 9.44 12.33
CA LYS A 132 -13.91 9.49 11.01
C LYS A 132 -13.57 8.27 10.13
N ILE A 133 -12.71 7.37 10.60
CA ILE A 133 -12.23 6.20 9.85
C ILE A 133 -13.07 4.95 10.14
N VAL A 134 -13.83 4.93 11.25
CA VAL A 134 -14.65 3.79 11.74
C VAL A 134 -16.13 4.09 11.61
#